data_AF-A0A7S1S8L4-F1
#
_entry.id   AF-A0A7S1S8L4-F1
#
_cell.length_a   1.000
_cell.length_b   1.000
_cell.length_c   1.000
_cell.angle_alpha   90.00
_cell.angle_beta   90.00
_cell.angle_gamma   90.00
#
_symmetry.space_group_name_H-M   'P 1'
#
loop_
_entity.id
_entity.type
_entity.pdbx_description
1 polymer ?
#
loop_
_entity_poly.entity_id
_entity_poly.type
_entity_poly.pdbx_seq_one_letter_code
_entity_poly.pdbx_strand_id
1 'polypeptide(L)'
;HPAPPPALAGFSPRRGHPLQTMAAPAVTSLMRSGSTLLLGVLLGSWLTAEVKPSDGGLTKRRLIGIPKPTVPPLGWNNSVLPGNVVNQRLTVATNPHYGYHVFALGANGSLWHKFQTGPETKGSFGQPVVPMSVWHCLTPNASLIFANDPEVAANADGHLELFVAYQHDSLDLWQMYQTDATNPLAWSAPRGPQCACDDPDPSKCPWCPLCQKNPDCDKHYWCDGFPFTTSDLELFLDPKDRKLKLHYRSFDGHLYQMQQTSPSKSDKWSMASKDLGMFE
;
A
#
# COMPACT_ATOMS: atom_id res chain seq x y z
N HIS A 1 -11.33 24.78 45.52
CA HIS A 1 -11.72 23.66 46.39
C HIS A 1 -12.70 22.76 45.66
N PRO A 2 -12.31 21.56 45.22
CA PRO A 2 -13.24 20.58 44.68
C PRO A 2 -13.81 19.71 45.81
N ALA A 3 -15.09 19.35 45.72
CA ALA A 3 -15.74 18.38 46.60
C ALA A 3 -15.74 16.98 45.95
N PRO A 4 -15.67 15.89 46.74
CA PRO A 4 -15.28 14.54 46.30
C PRO A 4 -16.48 13.67 45.85
N PRO A 5 -16.24 12.50 45.21
CA PRO A 5 -17.28 11.54 44.87
C PRO A 5 -17.62 10.61 46.05
N PRO A 6 -18.82 10.00 46.09
CA PRO A 6 -19.15 9.00 47.10
C PRO A 6 -18.63 7.60 46.72
N ALA A 7 -18.00 6.96 47.70
CA ALA A 7 -17.84 5.51 47.86
C ALA A 7 -18.82 5.08 48.98
N LEU A 8 -19.29 3.85 49.22
CA LEU A 8 -18.74 2.48 49.15
C LEU A 8 -19.87 1.48 49.51
N ALA A 9 -19.51 0.18 49.46
CA ALA A 9 -20.08 -1.00 50.16
C ALA A 9 -21.07 -1.87 49.36
N GLY A 10 -20.95 -3.20 49.30
CA GLY A 10 -20.02 -4.13 49.96
C GLY A 10 -20.66 -5.51 50.16
N PHE A 11 -19.86 -6.57 49.96
CA PHE A 11 -19.92 -7.93 50.54
C PHE A 11 -20.96 -9.01 50.11
N SER A 12 -20.52 -9.95 49.24
CA SER A 12 -20.02 -11.34 49.51
C SER A 12 -20.92 -12.40 50.23
N PRO A 13 -20.54 -13.70 50.35
CA PRO A 13 -20.70 -14.82 49.39
C PRO A 13 -21.34 -16.10 50.02
N ARG A 14 -21.57 -17.20 49.26
CA ARG A 14 -21.65 -18.61 49.77
C ARG A 14 -21.55 -19.64 48.61
N ARG A 15 -20.50 -20.49 48.60
CA ARG A 15 -20.42 -21.97 48.89
C ARG A 15 -21.21 -22.87 47.90
N GLY A 16 -20.73 -24.00 47.35
CA GLY A 16 -19.47 -24.78 47.42
C GLY A 16 -19.69 -26.21 46.84
N HIS A 17 -18.67 -26.78 46.17
CA HIS A 17 -18.19 -28.19 46.03
C HIS A 17 -19.15 -29.42 45.93
N PRO A 18 -18.78 -30.55 45.24
CA PRO A 18 -17.50 -31.27 45.42
C PRO A 18 -16.80 -31.91 44.20
N LEU A 19 -15.56 -32.34 44.48
CA LEU A 19 -14.65 -33.16 43.67
C LEU A 19 -15.09 -34.63 43.57
N GLN A 20 -14.73 -35.29 42.45
CA GLN A 20 -14.40 -36.72 42.41
C GLN A 20 -13.14 -36.97 41.57
N THR A 21 -12.18 -37.66 42.17
CA THR A 21 -11.03 -38.36 41.58
C THR A 21 -11.39 -39.82 41.29
N MET A 22 -10.74 -40.47 40.32
CA MET A 22 -10.31 -41.89 40.22
C MET A 22 -9.93 -42.16 38.74
N ALA A 23 -8.65 -42.39 38.39
CA ALA A 23 -7.87 -43.64 38.45
C ALA A 23 -7.70 -44.26 37.05
N ALA A 24 -6.46 -44.60 36.70
CA ALA A 24 -6.03 -45.21 35.43
C ALA A 24 -6.31 -46.73 35.37
N PRO A 25 -6.07 -47.35 34.21
CA PRO A 25 -5.29 -48.58 34.22
C PRO A 25 -4.09 -48.52 33.26
N ALA A 26 -2.99 -49.11 33.72
CA ALA A 26 -1.85 -49.51 32.92
C ALA A 26 -2.11 -50.89 32.29
N VAL A 27 -1.64 -51.11 31.06
CA VAL A 27 -1.31 -52.44 30.55
C VAL A 27 0.08 -52.39 29.93
N THR A 28 0.84 -53.40 30.29
CA THR A 28 2.28 -53.64 30.12
C THR A 28 2.63 -54.30 28.78
N SER A 29 3.89 -54.08 28.37
CA SER A 29 4.79 -55.00 27.66
C SER A 29 4.66 -55.18 26.14
N LEU A 30 5.70 -54.81 25.37
CA LEU A 30 6.77 -55.77 25.04
C LEU A 30 8.01 -55.06 24.48
N MET A 31 9.17 -55.42 25.02
CA MET A 31 10.49 -55.16 24.44
C MET A 31 10.66 -55.89 23.10
N ARG A 32 11.37 -55.27 22.15
CA ARG A 32 12.36 -56.00 21.35
C ARG A 32 13.55 -55.11 20.99
N SER A 33 14.70 -55.58 21.46
CA SER A 33 16.06 -55.13 21.22
C SER A 33 16.50 -55.28 19.76
N GLY A 34 17.39 -54.40 19.31
CA GLY A 34 18.18 -54.60 18.10
C GLY A 34 19.21 -53.50 17.92
N SER A 35 20.39 -53.68 18.49
CA SER A 35 21.57 -52.84 18.26
C SER A 35 22.23 -53.21 16.92
N THR A 36 22.56 -52.22 16.08
CA THR A 36 23.69 -52.29 15.15
C THR A 36 24.26 -50.89 14.89
N LEU A 37 25.55 -50.74 15.19
CA LEU A 37 26.41 -49.63 14.81
C LEU A 37 26.58 -49.58 13.28
N LEU A 38 26.53 -48.39 12.69
CA LEU A 38 27.21 -48.08 11.43
C LEU A 38 27.44 -46.55 11.32
N LEU A 39 28.72 -46.20 11.17
CA LEU A 39 29.25 -44.88 10.89
C LEU A 39 28.84 -44.45 9.46
N GLY A 40 28.36 -43.21 9.28
CA GLY A 40 28.11 -42.66 7.95
C GLY A 40 27.68 -41.19 8.01
N VAL A 41 28.60 -40.29 7.65
CA VAL A 41 28.32 -38.88 7.34
C VAL A 41 27.34 -38.81 6.16
N LEU A 42 26.30 -37.96 6.22
CA LEU A 42 25.75 -37.12 5.12
C LEU A 42 24.36 -36.49 5.44
N LEU A 43 24.24 -35.22 5.06
CA LEU A 43 23.09 -34.51 4.45
C LEU A 43 21.79 -34.23 5.24
N GLY A 44 21.49 -32.93 5.33
CA GLY A 44 20.24 -32.36 4.80
C GLY A 44 18.96 -32.60 5.60
N SER A 45 18.72 -31.77 6.62
CA SER A 45 17.38 -31.62 7.18
C SER A 45 16.54 -30.73 6.27
N TRP A 46 15.90 -31.34 5.27
CA TRP A 46 14.79 -30.77 4.53
C TRP A 46 13.53 -30.85 5.39
N LEU A 47 13.03 -29.72 5.87
CA LEU A 47 11.63 -29.58 6.27
C LEU A 47 10.85 -29.23 5.00
N THR A 48 10.25 -30.23 4.36
CA THR A 48 9.24 -30.02 3.33
C THR A 48 7.96 -29.55 4.02
N ALA A 49 7.80 -28.23 4.15
CA ALA A 49 6.48 -27.65 4.31
C ALA A 49 5.83 -27.60 2.92
N GLU A 50 5.09 -28.65 2.59
CA GLU A 50 4.20 -28.69 1.43
C GLU A 50 3.10 -27.65 1.65
N VAL A 51 3.29 -26.44 1.13
CA VAL A 51 2.20 -25.47 1.01
C VAL A 51 1.47 -25.80 -0.28
N LYS A 52 0.33 -26.48 -0.17
CA LYS A 52 -0.64 -26.56 -1.26
C LYS A 52 -1.06 -25.13 -1.65
N PRO A 53 -0.95 -24.73 -2.92
CA PRO A 53 -1.55 -23.47 -3.35
C PRO A 53 -3.07 -23.67 -3.36
N SER A 54 -3.78 -22.93 -2.51
CA SER A 54 -5.23 -22.77 -2.64
C SER A 54 -5.51 -21.57 -3.55
N ASP A 55 -6.35 -21.81 -4.55
CA ASP A 55 -6.71 -20.93 -5.65
C ASP A 55 -7.23 -19.54 -5.23
N GLY A 56 -6.88 -18.54 -6.05
CA GLY A 56 -7.75 -17.42 -6.46
C GLY A 56 -8.32 -16.49 -5.39
N GLY A 57 -7.66 -15.34 -5.19
CA GLY A 57 -8.27 -14.20 -4.49
C GLY A 57 -7.33 -13.02 -4.34
N LEU A 58 -7.44 -12.04 -5.24
CA LEU A 58 -6.84 -10.71 -5.10
C LEU A 58 -7.42 -10.03 -3.85
N THR A 59 -6.76 -10.10 -2.67
CA THR A 59 -7.04 -9.22 -1.50
C THR A 59 -6.18 -9.46 -0.25
N LYS A 60 -5.13 -10.29 -0.25
CA LYS A 60 -4.26 -10.38 0.95
C LYS A 60 -3.07 -9.43 0.87
N ARG A 61 -3.19 -8.25 1.49
CA ARG A 61 -2.03 -7.45 1.96
C ARG A 61 -1.28 -8.30 2.98
N ARG A 62 -0.22 -9.00 2.55
CA ARG A 62 0.70 -9.70 3.44
C ARG A 62 1.76 -8.70 3.85
N LEU A 63 1.73 -8.24 5.11
CA LEU A 63 2.84 -7.48 5.67
C LEU A 63 4.06 -8.41 5.71
N ILE A 64 4.99 -8.26 4.76
CA ILE A 64 6.25 -8.98 4.80
C ILE A 64 7.13 -8.24 5.83
N GLY A 65 7.16 -8.74 7.06
CA GLY A 65 8.24 -8.40 7.97
C GLY A 65 9.53 -8.95 7.38
N ILE A 66 10.32 -8.11 6.71
CA ILE A 66 11.64 -8.48 6.22
C ILE A 66 12.58 -8.39 7.43
N PRO A 67 13.06 -9.50 8.01
CA PRO A 67 14.11 -9.42 9.02
C PRO A 67 15.33 -8.73 8.39
N LYS A 68 15.95 -7.80 9.13
CA LYS A 68 17.16 -7.09 8.67
C LYS A 68 18.19 -8.14 8.19
N PRO A 69 18.52 -8.22 6.90
CA PRO A 69 19.45 -9.23 6.42
C PRO A 69 20.83 -8.90 6.98
N THR A 70 21.47 -9.85 7.65
CA THR A 70 22.89 -9.74 8.03
C THR A 70 23.82 -9.88 6.83
N VAL A 71 23.27 -10.29 5.68
CA VAL A 71 23.88 -10.28 4.35
C VAL A 71 22.79 -9.92 3.34
N PRO A 72 22.94 -8.87 2.48
CA PRO A 72 21.95 -8.60 1.45
C PRO A 72 21.80 -9.83 0.55
N PRO A 73 20.57 -10.23 0.15
CA PRO A 73 20.40 -11.39 -0.72
C PRO A 73 21.21 -11.19 -2.01
N LEU A 74 22.08 -12.14 -2.34
CA LEU A 74 22.90 -12.08 -3.54
C LEU A 74 21.97 -12.08 -4.77
N GLY A 75 21.88 -10.92 -5.44
CA GLY A 75 20.95 -10.67 -6.54
C GLY A 75 20.26 -9.30 -6.48
N TRP A 76 20.31 -8.61 -5.34
CA TRP A 76 20.02 -7.17 -5.29
C TRP A 76 21.23 -6.44 -5.84
N ASN A 77 21.11 -5.88 -7.04
CA ASN A 77 22.10 -4.95 -7.53
C ASN A 77 22.25 -3.79 -6.53
N ASN A 78 23.48 -3.33 -6.31
CA ASN A 78 23.83 -2.14 -5.53
C ASN A 78 23.28 -0.83 -6.13
N SER A 79 22.12 -0.86 -6.78
CA SER A 79 21.34 0.33 -7.09
C SER A 79 20.77 0.88 -5.80
N VAL A 80 21.66 1.47 -4.99
CA VAL A 80 21.31 2.39 -3.93
C VAL A 80 20.33 3.39 -4.53
N LEU A 81 19.22 3.62 -3.85
CA LEU A 81 18.25 4.64 -4.23
C LEU A 81 19.02 5.95 -4.52
N PRO A 82 18.91 6.53 -5.72
CA PRO A 82 19.61 7.78 -6.02
C PRO A 82 19.26 8.83 -4.97
N GLY A 83 20.27 9.50 -4.41
CA GLY A 83 20.07 10.66 -3.53
C GLY A 83 19.88 10.38 -2.03
N ASN A 84 20.36 9.25 -1.48
CA ASN A 84 20.27 8.94 -0.05
C ASN A 84 18.83 9.00 0.48
N VAL A 85 17.94 8.20 -0.09
CA VAL A 85 16.56 8.06 0.41
C VAL A 85 16.58 7.33 1.75
N VAL A 86 16.54 8.06 2.86
CA VAL A 86 16.75 7.49 4.21
C VAL A 86 15.48 7.10 4.97
N ASN A 87 14.27 7.48 4.52
CA ASN A 87 13.09 7.47 5.41
C ASN A 87 11.74 7.05 4.77
N GLN A 88 11.68 6.23 3.72
CA GLN A 88 10.41 6.07 2.98
C GLN A 88 9.97 4.66 2.65
N ARG A 89 8.64 4.51 2.60
CA ARG A 89 7.91 3.29 2.26
C ARG A 89 7.91 3.15 0.73
N LEU A 90 8.31 1.97 0.27
CA LEU A 90 8.19 1.61 -1.14
C LEU A 90 6.74 1.18 -1.41
N THR A 91 6.15 1.68 -2.48
CA THR A 91 4.88 1.16 -2.98
C THR A 91 5.10 0.41 -4.29
N VAL A 92 4.34 -0.66 -4.50
CA VAL A 92 4.49 -1.54 -5.66
C VAL A 92 3.12 -1.83 -6.24
N ALA A 93 2.99 -1.68 -7.55
CA ALA A 93 1.85 -2.15 -8.31
C ALA A 93 2.28 -3.23 -9.30
N THR A 94 1.35 -4.09 -9.68
CA THR A 94 1.51 -5.03 -10.79
C THR A 94 0.72 -4.51 -11.97
N ASN A 95 1.42 -4.14 -13.04
CA ASN A 95 0.82 -3.83 -14.33
C ASN A 95 0.71 -5.13 -15.15
N PRO A 96 -0.47 -5.47 -15.72
CA PRO A 96 -0.67 -6.71 -16.44
C PRO A 96 0.14 -6.81 -17.75
N HIS A 97 0.66 -5.70 -18.28
CA HIS A 97 1.38 -5.67 -19.55
C HIS A 97 2.89 -5.92 -19.41
N TYR A 98 3.51 -5.49 -18.30
CA TYR A 98 4.97 -5.62 -18.10
C TYR A 98 5.40 -6.12 -16.71
N GLY A 99 4.48 -6.29 -15.76
CA GLY A 99 4.76 -6.81 -14.43
C GLY A 99 4.94 -5.74 -13.37
N TYR A 100 5.94 -5.87 -12.50
CA TYR A 100 6.08 -5.00 -11.32
C TYR A 100 6.49 -3.56 -11.66
N HIS A 101 5.90 -2.60 -10.97
CA HIS A 101 6.28 -1.19 -10.96
C HIS A 101 6.45 -0.72 -9.51
N VAL A 102 7.63 -0.19 -9.19
CA VAL A 102 7.99 0.26 -7.84
C VAL A 102 8.11 1.77 -7.85
N PHE A 103 7.51 2.42 -6.86
CA PHE A 103 7.68 3.85 -6.61
C PHE A 103 8.34 4.06 -5.26
N ALA A 104 9.14 5.11 -5.21
CA ALA A 104 9.81 5.58 -4.02
C ALA A 104 9.80 7.10 -4.06
N LEU A 105 9.56 7.73 -2.93
CA LEU A 105 9.77 9.16 -2.83
C LEU A 105 11.30 9.41 -2.61
N GLY A 106 11.77 10.62 -2.92
CA GLY A 106 13.14 11.04 -2.72
C GLY A 106 13.30 11.82 -1.41
N ALA A 107 14.52 11.95 -0.90
CA ALA A 107 14.81 12.84 0.23
C ALA A 107 14.52 14.32 -0.08
N ASN A 108 14.55 14.68 -1.37
CA ASN A 108 14.18 16.00 -1.89
C ASN A 108 12.68 16.15 -2.21
N GLY A 109 11.86 15.13 -1.88
CA GLY A 109 10.43 15.10 -2.18
C GLY A 109 10.08 14.84 -3.64
N SER A 110 11.03 14.50 -4.51
CA SER A 110 10.72 14.05 -5.88
C SER A 110 10.24 12.60 -5.88
N LEU A 111 9.23 12.26 -6.66
CA LEU A 111 8.79 10.88 -6.85
C LEU A 111 9.69 10.18 -7.89
N TRP A 112 10.18 9.01 -7.53
CA TRP A 112 11.00 8.13 -8.35
C TRP A 112 10.28 6.83 -8.62
N HIS A 113 10.61 6.21 -9.75
CA HIS A 113 10.03 4.93 -10.12
C HIS A 113 11.02 4.05 -10.88
N LYS A 114 10.79 2.74 -10.83
CA LYS A 114 11.45 1.72 -11.63
C LYS A 114 10.48 0.59 -11.92
N PHE A 115 10.72 -0.16 -12.97
CA PHE A 115 9.77 -1.14 -13.47
C PHE A 115 10.48 -2.38 -13.99
N GLN A 116 9.73 -3.47 -14.04
CA GLN A 116 10.20 -4.74 -14.57
C GLN A 116 10.46 -4.62 -16.08
N THR A 117 11.60 -5.14 -16.54
CA THR A 117 12.05 -5.01 -17.94
C THR A 117 12.02 -6.34 -18.71
N GLY A 118 11.58 -7.41 -18.07
CA GLY A 118 11.53 -8.74 -18.65
C GLY A 118 10.93 -9.78 -17.69
N PRO A 119 10.75 -11.03 -18.13
CA PRO A 119 10.13 -12.06 -17.32
C PRO A 119 10.94 -12.35 -16.05
N GLU A 120 10.23 -12.73 -14.98
CA GLU A 120 10.85 -13.24 -13.76
C GLU A 120 11.59 -14.55 -14.08
N THR A 121 12.82 -14.66 -13.59
CA THR A 121 13.65 -15.86 -13.73
C THR A 121 13.97 -16.43 -12.36
N LYS A 122 14.53 -17.65 -12.30
CA LYS A 122 15.03 -18.23 -11.05
C LYS A 122 16.54 -18.10 -11.00
N GLY A 123 17.05 -17.57 -9.89
CA GLY A 123 18.47 -17.56 -9.62
C GLY A 123 19.00 -18.94 -9.23
N SER A 124 20.31 -19.05 -9.04
CA SER A 124 21.00 -20.32 -8.76
C SER A 124 20.53 -21.05 -7.49
N PHE A 125 19.84 -20.36 -6.58
CA PHE A 125 19.26 -20.94 -5.36
C PHE A 125 17.71 -20.99 -5.39
N GLY A 126 17.11 -20.86 -6.57
CA GLY A 126 15.65 -20.96 -6.77
C GLY A 126 14.85 -19.71 -6.42
N GLN A 127 15.49 -18.65 -5.95
CA GLN A 127 14.86 -17.36 -5.64
C GLN A 127 14.41 -16.63 -6.92
N PRO A 128 13.30 -15.87 -6.86
CA PRO A 128 12.87 -15.04 -7.97
C PRO A 128 13.90 -13.94 -8.26
N VAL A 129 14.23 -13.77 -9.53
CA VAL A 129 15.07 -12.70 -10.06
C VAL A 129 14.21 -11.91 -11.04
N VAL A 130 13.85 -10.70 -10.62
CA VAL A 130 13.06 -9.77 -11.42
C VAL A 130 14.01 -8.78 -12.09
N PRO A 131 14.18 -8.82 -13.42
CA PRO A 131 14.96 -7.81 -14.12
C PRO A 131 14.23 -6.47 -14.03
N MET A 132 14.94 -5.44 -13.60
CA MET A 132 14.37 -4.12 -13.34
C MET A 132 15.13 -3.03 -14.08
N SER A 133 14.45 -1.95 -14.44
CA SER A 133 15.06 -0.73 -14.97
C SER A 133 15.96 -0.04 -13.94
N VAL A 134 16.73 0.94 -14.42
CA VAL A 134 17.29 1.99 -13.55
C VAL A 134 16.14 2.80 -12.92
N TRP A 135 16.46 3.56 -11.87
CA TRP A 135 15.51 4.53 -11.33
C TRP A 135 15.35 5.71 -12.29
N HIS A 136 14.11 6.10 -12.52
CA HIS A 136 13.72 7.28 -13.27
C HIS A 136 13.06 8.28 -12.32
N CYS A 137 13.26 9.58 -12.54
CA CYS A 137 12.60 10.62 -11.77
C CYS A 137 11.28 10.97 -12.46
N LEU A 138 10.17 10.72 -11.78
CA LEU A 138 8.83 10.95 -12.32
C LEU A 138 8.40 12.41 -12.13
N THR A 139 8.92 13.09 -11.10
CA THR A 139 8.63 14.51 -10.83
C THR A 139 9.92 15.32 -10.71
N PRO A 140 10.58 15.64 -11.84
CA PRO A 140 11.85 16.37 -11.83
C PRO A 140 11.70 17.86 -11.47
N ASN A 141 10.47 18.38 -11.38
CA ASN A 141 10.22 19.77 -11.00
C ASN A 141 10.51 19.99 -9.50
N ALA A 142 11.53 20.80 -9.20
CA ALA A 142 11.93 21.11 -7.82
C ALA A 142 10.90 21.92 -7.01
N SER A 143 9.87 22.47 -7.66
CA SER A 143 8.81 23.24 -6.98
C SER A 143 7.72 22.34 -6.39
N LEU A 144 7.65 21.08 -6.82
CA LEU A 144 6.71 20.10 -6.28
C LEU A 144 7.47 19.14 -5.36
N ILE A 145 7.19 19.26 -4.06
CA ILE A 145 7.82 18.49 -3.00
C ILE A 145 6.71 17.65 -2.36
N PHE A 146 6.81 16.33 -2.50
CA PHE A 146 5.88 15.40 -1.86
C PHE A 146 6.46 14.89 -0.54
N ALA A 147 5.59 14.54 0.41
CA ALA A 147 6.03 14.21 1.78
C ALA A 147 5.37 12.97 2.40
N ASN A 148 4.29 12.43 1.83
CA ASN A 148 3.66 11.20 2.30
C ASN A 148 4.02 10.01 1.40
N ASP A 149 3.62 8.82 1.85
CA ASP A 149 3.76 7.60 1.04
C ASP A 149 2.82 7.67 -0.18
N PRO A 150 3.33 7.45 -1.40
CA PRO A 150 2.49 7.34 -2.58
C PRO A 150 1.65 6.06 -2.52
N GLU A 151 0.40 6.13 -2.96
CA GLU A 151 -0.48 4.98 -3.13
C GLU A 151 -0.78 4.78 -4.62
N VAL A 152 -0.71 3.54 -5.11
CA VAL A 152 -0.80 3.22 -6.54
C VAL A 152 -1.62 1.96 -6.79
N ALA A 153 -2.38 1.94 -7.87
CA ALA A 153 -3.16 0.79 -8.30
C ALA A 153 -3.22 0.71 -9.83
N ALA A 154 -3.46 -0.51 -10.33
CA ALA A 154 -3.74 -0.73 -11.75
C ALA A 154 -5.23 -0.53 -12.04
N ASN A 155 -5.52 0.28 -13.05
CA ASN A 155 -6.84 0.42 -13.63
C ASN A 155 -7.30 -0.86 -14.33
N ALA A 156 -8.58 -0.92 -14.68
CA ALA A 156 -9.18 -2.08 -15.35
C ALA A 156 -8.59 -2.39 -16.74
N ASP A 157 -7.98 -1.41 -17.40
CA ASP A 157 -7.26 -1.54 -18.69
C ASP A 157 -5.75 -1.78 -18.49
N GLY A 158 -5.31 -1.83 -17.23
CA GLY A 158 -3.94 -2.12 -16.84
C GLY A 158 -3.03 -0.92 -16.64
N HIS A 159 -3.45 0.31 -16.97
CA HIS A 159 -2.61 1.48 -16.73
C HIS A 159 -2.55 1.79 -15.22
N LEU A 160 -1.38 2.23 -14.72
CA LEU A 160 -1.24 2.58 -13.31
C LEU A 160 -1.72 4.01 -13.04
N GLU A 161 -2.36 4.22 -11.89
CA GLU A 161 -2.75 5.52 -11.38
C GLU A 161 -2.32 5.63 -9.91
N LEU A 162 -1.77 6.79 -9.56
CA LEU A 162 -1.10 7.04 -8.29
C LEU A 162 -1.59 8.34 -7.66
N PHE A 163 -1.62 8.35 -6.33
CA PHE A 163 -1.91 9.51 -5.51
C PHE A 163 -0.83 9.75 -4.47
N VAL A 164 -0.45 11.01 -4.28
CA VAL A 164 0.58 11.44 -3.33
C VAL A 164 0.28 12.84 -2.83
N ALA A 165 0.42 13.08 -1.52
CA ALA A 165 0.20 14.37 -0.89
C ALA A 165 1.40 15.30 -1.07
N TYR A 166 1.09 16.57 -1.33
CA TYR A 166 2.04 17.65 -1.46
C TYR A 166 2.40 18.23 -0.10
N GLN A 167 3.72 18.23 0.16
CA GLN A 167 4.38 18.66 1.39
C GLN A 167 3.70 18.16 2.69
N HIS A 168 4.30 18.41 3.85
CA HIS A 168 3.80 17.83 5.10
C HIS A 168 2.55 18.54 5.63
N ASP A 169 2.24 19.75 5.12
CA ASP A 169 1.27 20.67 5.71
C ASP A 169 0.14 21.15 4.78
N SER A 170 0.19 20.86 3.47
CA SER A 170 -0.84 21.37 2.53
C SER A 170 -2.08 20.48 2.45
N LEU A 171 -1.96 19.17 2.76
CA LEU A 171 -3.02 18.16 2.60
C LEU A 171 -3.52 18.01 1.15
N ASP A 172 -2.92 18.70 0.18
CA ASP A 172 -3.30 18.58 -1.23
C ASP A 172 -2.90 17.23 -1.76
N LEU A 173 -3.88 16.50 -2.29
CA LEU A 173 -3.62 15.23 -2.93
C LEU A 173 -3.38 15.40 -4.42
N TRP A 174 -2.19 15.03 -4.88
CA TRP A 174 -1.78 15.07 -6.27
C TRP A 174 -1.97 13.71 -6.92
N GLN A 175 -2.32 13.76 -8.20
CA GLN A 175 -2.59 12.57 -9.00
C GLN A 175 -1.68 12.55 -10.22
N MET A 176 -1.23 11.34 -10.55
CA MET A 176 -0.54 11.01 -11.80
C MET A 176 -1.02 9.66 -12.31
N TYR A 177 -1.02 9.46 -13.62
CA TYR A 177 -1.43 8.21 -14.23
C TYR A 177 -0.60 7.91 -15.47
N GLN A 178 -0.52 6.63 -15.84
CA GLN A 178 0.08 6.24 -17.09
C GLN A 178 -0.81 6.63 -18.27
N THR A 179 -0.25 7.34 -19.25
CA THR A 179 -0.96 7.71 -20.49
C THR A 179 -0.97 6.59 -21.53
N ASP A 180 -0.13 5.58 -21.35
CA ASP A 180 -0.11 4.32 -22.09
C ASP A 180 0.16 3.17 -21.11
N ALA A 181 -0.77 2.22 -21.01
CA ALA A 181 -0.69 1.08 -20.09
C ALA A 181 0.52 0.17 -20.36
N THR A 182 1.00 0.14 -21.60
CA THR A 182 2.08 -0.74 -22.07
C THR A 182 3.47 -0.10 -21.97
N ASN A 183 3.52 1.23 -21.88
CA ASN A 183 4.77 1.98 -21.77
C ASN A 183 5.01 2.43 -20.33
N PRO A 184 5.98 1.84 -19.61
CA PRO A 184 6.24 2.17 -18.20
C PRO A 184 6.75 3.60 -17.97
N LEU A 185 7.21 4.29 -19.03
CA LEU A 185 7.70 5.68 -18.97
C LEU A 185 6.63 6.71 -19.37
N ALA A 186 5.49 6.28 -19.91
CA ALA A 186 4.43 7.18 -20.35
C ALA A 186 3.54 7.58 -19.17
N TRP A 187 3.81 8.74 -18.57
CA TRP A 187 3.07 9.29 -17.44
C TRP A 187 2.51 10.68 -17.75
N SER A 188 1.39 11.01 -17.12
CA SER A 188 0.87 12.37 -17.07
C SER A 188 1.82 13.29 -16.29
N ALA A 189 1.70 14.59 -16.51
CA ALA A 189 2.23 15.56 -15.54
C ALA A 189 1.51 15.40 -14.18
N PRO A 190 2.13 15.81 -13.07
CA PRO A 190 1.43 15.94 -11.79
C PRO A 190 0.24 16.88 -11.90
N ARG A 191 -0.93 16.42 -11.43
CA ARG A 191 -2.16 17.21 -11.39
C ARG A 191 -2.61 17.44 -9.95
N GLY A 192 -2.98 18.67 -9.65
CA GLY A 192 -3.51 19.05 -8.33
C GLY A 192 -4.96 18.62 -8.14
N PRO A 193 -5.48 18.61 -6.89
CA PRO A 193 -6.81 18.12 -6.58
C PRO A 193 -7.92 18.93 -7.26
N GLN A 194 -7.82 20.25 -7.26
CA GLN A 194 -8.76 21.11 -7.97
C GLN A 194 -8.12 22.44 -8.36
N CYS A 195 -8.79 23.16 -9.26
CA CYS A 195 -8.47 24.56 -9.48
C CYS A 195 -9.13 25.42 -8.39
N ALA A 196 -8.50 25.50 -7.23
CA ALA A 196 -8.84 26.50 -6.23
C ALA A 196 -7.96 27.74 -6.41
N CYS A 197 -8.57 28.92 -6.30
CA CYS A 197 -7.83 30.13 -6.02
C CYS A 197 -7.94 30.39 -4.52
N ASP A 198 -6.90 30.06 -3.77
CA ASP A 198 -6.82 30.44 -2.35
C ASP A 198 -6.40 31.91 -2.18
N ASP A 199 -6.04 32.58 -3.28
CA ASP A 199 -5.80 34.02 -3.26
C ASP A 199 -7.15 34.76 -3.24
N PRO A 200 -7.37 35.68 -2.27
CA PRO A 200 -8.58 36.48 -2.21
C PRO A 200 -8.75 37.40 -3.43
N ASP A 201 -7.69 37.58 -4.24
CA ASP A 201 -7.75 38.28 -5.52
C ASP A 201 -8.01 37.31 -6.69
N PRO A 202 -9.23 37.26 -7.24
CA PRO A 202 -9.58 36.37 -8.35
C PRO A 202 -8.84 36.70 -9.65
N SER A 203 -8.21 37.88 -9.77
CA SER A 203 -7.40 38.25 -10.94
C SER A 203 -6.05 37.54 -10.99
N LYS A 204 -5.62 36.92 -9.87
CA LYS A 204 -4.39 36.12 -9.81
C LYS A 204 -4.61 34.65 -10.15
N CYS A 205 -5.86 34.18 -10.18
CA CYS A 205 -6.21 32.85 -10.70
C CYS A 205 -7.40 32.92 -11.69
N PRO A 206 -7.29 33.69 -12.79
CA PRO A 206 -8.39 33.89 -13.74
C PRO A 206 -8.81 32.57 -14.43
N TRP A 207 -7.97 31.54 -14.37
CA TRP A 207 -8.21 30.23 -14.94
C TRP A 207 -9.12 29.31 -14.10
N CYS A 208 -9.30 29.55 -12.79
CA CYS A 208 -10.07 28.63 -11.94
C CYS A 208 -11.60 28.68 -12.11
N PRO A 209 -12.25 29.85 -12.16
CA PRO A 209 -13.67 29.93 -12.52
C PRO A 209 -13.96 29.43 -13.95
N LEU A 210 -12.93 29.38 -14.80
CA LEU A 210 -13.01 28.88 -16.17
C LEU A 210 -12.76 27.38 -16.27
N CYS A 211 -12.20 26.72 -15.25
CA CYS A 211 -11.80 25.32 -15.33
C CYS A 211 -12.98 24.40 -15.71
N GLN A 212 -14.14 24.56 -15.09
CA GLN A 212 -15.34 23.80 -15.44
C GLN A 212 -15.83 24.01 -16.89
N LYS A 213 -15.46 25.14 -17.52
CA LYS A 213 -15.81 25.48 -18.90
C LYS A 213 -14.65 25.27 -19.87
N ASN A 214 -13.46 24.96 -19.36
CA ASN A 214 -12.23 24.81 -20.13
C ASN A 214 -11.94 23.32 -20.33
N PRO A 215 -11.93 22.82 -21.57
CA PRO A 215 -11.61 21.42 -21.85
C PRO A 215 -10.19 21.02 -21.42
N ASP A 216 -9.29 21.97 -21.17
CA ASP A 216 -7.93 21.72 -20.69
C ASP A 216 -7.82 21.62 -19.16
N CYS A 217 -8.90 21.83 -18.41
CA CYS A 217 -8.90 21.75 -16.95
C CYS A 217 -8.38 20.40 -16.44
N ASP A 218 -8.86 19.32 -17.04
CA ASP A 218 -8.49 17.95 -16.66
C ASP A 218 -7.03 17.63 -17.00
N LYS A 219 -6.30 18.50 -17.73
CA LYS A 219 -4.85 18.35 -17.91
C LYS A 219 -4.05 18.78 -16.68
N HIS A 220 -4.62 19.62 -15.82
CA HIS A 220 -3.95 20.23 -14.67
C HIS A 220 -4.55 19.80 -13.33
N TYR A 221 -5.82 19.41 -13.33
CA TYR A 221 -6.56 19.02 -12.13
C TYR A 221 -7.25 17.70 -12.33
N TRP A 222 -7.46 16.94 -11.25
CA TRP A 222 -8.04 15.60 -11.34
C TRP A 222 -9.38 15.45 -10.63
N CYS A 223 -9.78 16.40 -9.78
CA CYS A 223 -11.03 16.36 -9.03
C CYS A 223 -11.81 17.69 -9.04
N ASP A 224 -13.10 17.60 -8.70
CA ASP A 224 -14.01 18.75 -8.56
C ASP A 224 -13.92 19.46 -7.19
N GLY A 225 -12.93 19.12 -6.35
CA GLY A 225 -12.76 19.72 -5.03
C GLY A 225 -11.54 19.18 -4.28
N PHE A 226 -11.42 19.55 -3.01
CA PHE A 226 -10.32 19.12 -2.13
C PHE A 226 -10.71 17.88 -1.32
N PRO A 227 -10.08 16.71 -1.57
CA PRO A 227 -10.09 15.63 -0.59
C PRO A 227 -9.09 15.96 0.52
N PHE A 228 -9.60 16.42 1.67
CA PHE A 228 -8.75 16.67 2.84
C PHE A 228 -8.39 15.36 3.55
N THR A 229 -7.30 14.72 3.12
CA THR A 229 -6.90 13.41 3.64
C THR A 229 -6.04 13.56 4.90
N THR A 230 -6.45 12.96 6.01
CA THR A 230 -5.78 12.99 7.33
C THR A 230 -5.22 11.62 7.74
N SER A 231 -5.11 10.70 6.79
CA SER A 231 -4.62 9.33 6.97
C SER A 231 -3.77 8.90 5.78
N ASP A 232 -3.10 7.75 5.93
CA ASP A 232 -2.65 6.96 4.79
C ASP A 232 -3.84 6.69 3.84
N LEU A 233 -3.52 6.57 2.56
CA LEU A 233 -4.49 6.33 1.49
C LEU A 233 -4.61 4.84 1.21
N GLU A 234 -5.79 4.41 0.78
CA GLU A 234 -5.97 3.07 0.20
C GLU A 234 -6.63 3.20 -1.18
N LEU A 235 -5.90 2.78 -2.21
CA LEU A 235 -6.37 2.81 -3.60
C LEU A 235 -6.53 1.37 -4.10
N PHE A 236 -7.70 1.05 -4.64
CA PHE A 236 -7.96 -0.30 -5.15
C PHE A 236 -8.96 -0.30 -6.30
N LEU A 237 -8.85 -1.31 -7.16
CA LEU A 237 -9.81 -1.59 -8.22
C LEU A 237 -10.99 -2.39 -7.65
N ASP A 238 -12.20 -1.84 -7.72
CA ASP A 238 -13.39 -2.62 -7.40
C ASP A 238 -13.70 -3.59 -8.57
N PRO A 239 -13.75 -4.92 -8.31
CA PRO A 239 -13.96 -5.90 -9.37
C PRO A 239 -15.36 -5.84 -9.98
N LYS A 240 -16.36 -5.26 -9.31
CA LYS A 240 -17.76 -5.23 -9.75
C LYS A 240 -18.00 -4.12 -10.76
N ASP A 241 -17.59 -2.90 -10.41
CA ASP A 241 -17.81 -1.72 -11.26
C ASP A 241 -16.58 -1.34 -12.09
N ARG A 242 -15.43 -2.01 -11.86
CA ARG A 242 -14.18 -1.81 -12.60
C ARG A 242 -13.59 -0.41 -12.44
N LYS A 243 -13.95 0.31 -11.37
CA LYS A 243 -13.43 1.64 -11.05
C LYS A 243 -12.37 1.57 -9.96
N LEU A 244 -11.38 2.44 -10.03
CA LEU A 244 -10.55 2.70 -8.87
C LEU A 244 -11.35 3.43 -7.80
N LYS A 245 -11.09 3.06 -6.55
CA LYS A 245 -11.68 3.62 -5.33
C LYS A 245 -10.56 4.02 -4.39
N LEU A 246 -10.67 5.23 -3.87
CA LEU A 246 -9.72 5.83 -2.94
C LEU A 246 -10.41 5.99 -1.59
N HIS A 247 -9.87 5.36 -0.56
CA HIS A 247 -10.31 5.49 0.82
C HIS A 247 -9.33 6.35 1.60
N TYR A 248 -9.88 7.23 2.45
CA TYR A 248 -9.12 8.12 3.33
C TYR A 248 -9.99 8.61 4.49
N ARG A 249 -9.36 9.03 5.58
CA ARG A 249 -10.04 9.69 6.70
C ARG A 249 -10.02 11.22 6.53
N SER A 250 -11.10 11.91 6.88
CA SER A 250 -11.14 13.38 6.92
C SER A 250 -11.04 13.95 8.34
N PHE A 251 -11.07 15.27 8.48
CA PHE A 251 -10.95 16.00 9.75
C PHE A 251 -12.05 15.71 10.77
N ASP A 252 -13.22 15.31 10.30
CA ASP A 252 -14.35 14.89 11.14
C ASP A 252 -14.13 13.49 11.75
N GLY A 253 -13.05 12.80 11.38
CA GLY A 253 -12.73 11.45 11.83
C GLY A 253 -13.44 10.34 11.05
N HIS A 254 -14.29 10.68 10.09
CA HIS A 254 -15.01 9.70 9.27
C HIS A 254 -14.12 9.14 8.16
N LEU A 255 -14.39 7.89 7.77
CA LEU A 255 -13.80 7.29 6.58
C LEU A 255 -14.63 7.66 5.36
N TYR A 256 -13.96 8.20 4.34
CA TYR A 256 -14.55 8.56 3.07
C TYR A 256 -14.05 7.65 1.96
N GLN A 257 -14.93 7.36 1.00
CA GLN A 257 -14.59 6.74 -0.27
C GLN A 257 -14.88 7.69 -1.43
N MET A 258 -13.87 7.95 -2.25
CA MET A 258 -14.03 8.50 -3.59
C MET A 258 -13.81 7.42 -4.65
N GLN A 259 -14.27 7.66 -5.87
CA GLN A 259 -14.10 6.74 -6.98
C GLN A 259 -14.05 7.46 -8.32
N GLN A 260 -13.47 6.80 -9.32
CA GLN A 260 -13.52 7.28 -10.70
C GLN A 260 -14.96 7.47 -11.18
N THR A 261 -15.16 8.46 -12.04
CA THR A 261 -16.46 8.70 -12.68
C THR A 261 -16.84 7.55 -13.62
N SER A 262 -15.85 6.99 -14.33
CA SER A 262 -15.99 5.85 -15.23
C SER A 262 -14.78 4.90 -15.13
N PRO A 263 -14.92 3.60 -15.41
CA PRO A 263 -13.82 2.65 -15.39
C PRO A 263 -12.64 3.11 -16.24
N SER A 264 -11.42 3.06 -15.69
CA SER A 264 -10.18 3.45 -16.37
C SER A 264 -10.17 4.90 -16.90
N LYS A 265 -11.04 5.76 -16.38
CA LYS A 265 -11.05 7.19 -16.72
C LYS A 265 -10.41 7.98 -15.59
N SER A 266 -9.15 8.31 -15.83
CA SER A 266 -8.29 9.04 -14.90
C SER A 266 -8.41 10.55 -15.10
N ASP A 267 -8.98 11.02 -16.20
CA ASP A 267 -9.21 12.43 -16.49
C ASP A 267 -9.93 13.14 -15.34
N LYS A 268 -10.94 12.52 -14.73
CA LYS A 268 -11.73 13.15 -13.68
C LYS A 268 -12.34 12.21 -12.64
N TRP A 269 -12.12 12.56 -11.38
CA TRP A 269 -12.78 11.99 -10.19
C TRP A 269 -13.80 12.98 -9.62
N SER A 270 -14.94 12.48 -9.16
CA SER A 270 -15.94 13.32 -8.49
C SER A 270 -15.68 13.40 -6.99
N MET A 271 -15.91 14.58 -6.40
CA MET A 271 -15.93 14.79 -4.94
C MET A 271 -17.15 14.19 -4.24
N ALA A 272 -18.06 13.53 -4.95
CA ALA A 272 -19.15 12.78 -4.33
C ALA A 272 -18.57 11.59 -3.55
N SER A 273 -18.07 11.87 -2.35
CA SER A 273 -17.51 10.89 -1.45
C SER A 273 -18.65 10.24 -0.67
N LYS A 274 -18.56 8.92 -0.54
CA LYS A 274 -19.45 8.17 0.35
C LYS A 274 -18.81 8.17 1.73
N ASP A 275 -19.51 8.76 2.70
CA ASP A 275 -19.21 8.56 4.13
C ASP A 275 -19.48 7.09 4.48
N LEU A 276 -18.44 6.42 4.97
CA LEU A 276 -18.47 5.02 5.40
C LEU A 276 -18.64 4.90 6.92
N GLY A 277 -18.73 6.02 7.63
CA GLY A 277 -18.86 6.13 9.08
C GLY A 277 -17.52 6.26 9.79
N MET A 278 -17.58 6.37 11.12
CA MET A 278 -16.41 6.25 11.98
C MET A 278 -16.10 4.77 12.23
N PHE A 279 -14.81 4.44 12.32
CA PHE A 279 -14.39 3.20 12.97
C PHE A 279 -14.61 3.37 14.48
N GLU A 280 -15.62 2.71 15.05
CA GLU A 280 -15.73 2.51 16.51
C GLU A 280 -14.78 1.40 16.98
#